data_AF-A0A820S3F9-F1
#
_entry.id   AF-A0A820S3F9-F1
#
_cell.length_a   1.000
_cell.length_b   1.000
_cell.length_c   1.000
_cell.angle_alpha   90.00
_cell.angle_beta   90.00
_cell.angle_gamma   90.00
#
_symmetry.space_group_name_H-M   'P 1'
#
loop_
_entity.id
_entity.type
_entity.pdbx_description
1 polymer ?
#
loop_
_entity_poly.entity_id
_entity_poly.type
_entity_poly.pdbx_seq_one_letter_code
_entity_poly.pdbx_strand_id
1 'polypeptide(L)'
;MHTNSFIGFSTPLSGGVPSPCHFKTDSISELKLWMDKNEKTPLLNIHCVQAIPPPNQTVAPPSFVLAGYGTSSKYTSLDILRRWLFIHKNSIEQNVRILGFSTDADNKYFRAMRLMSGFYASLSNFDVHVDSCMFSIQTGNWSWYFLRPE
;
A
#
# COMPACT_ATOMS: atom_id res chain seq x y z
N MET A 1 33.62 -4.04 -6.35
CA MET A 1 32.66 -5.14 -6.11
C MET A 1 31.47 -4.95 -7.04
N HIS A 2 31.37 -5.73 -8.11
CA HIS A 2 30.16 -5.80 -8.93
C HIS A 2 29.38 -7.03 -8.45
N THR A 3 28.36 -6.81 -7.63
CA THR A 3 27.37 -7.85 -7.37
C THR A 3 26.44 -7.89 -8.58
N ASN A 4 25.98 -9.08 -8.97
CA ASN A 4 24.89 -9.27 -9.93
C ASN A 4 23.58 -8.77 -9.29
N SER A 5 23.51 -7.48 -8.99
CA SER A 5 22.38 -6.83 -8.37
C SER A 5 21.56 -6.16 -9.46
N PHE A 6 20.35 -6.69 -9.68
CA PHE A 6 19.37 -6.04 -10.52
C PHE A 6 18.69 -4.93 -9.70
N ILE A 7 18.98 -3.67 -10.04
CA ILE A 7 18.20 -2.55 -9.53
C ILE A 7 16.92 -2.52 -10.36
N GLY A 8 15.85 -3.12 -9.82
CA GLY A 8 14.54 -3.10 -10.46
C GLY A 8 13.96 -1.69 -10.52
N PHE A 9 13.10 -1.45 -11.50
CA PHE A 9 12.34 -0.21 -11.55
C PHE A 9 11.21 -0.24 -10.54
N SER A 10 11.09 0.87 -9.83
CA SER A 10 10.02 1.05 -8.89
C SER A 10 8.80 1.60 -9.63
N THR A 11 7.69 0.87 -9.64
CA THR A 11 6.47 1.33 -10.32
C THR A 11 6.03 2.70 -9.77
N PRO A 12 5.80 3.73 -10.61
CA PRO A 12 5.38 5.02 -10.12
C PRO A 12 3.93 4.97 -9.61
N LEU A 13 3.64 5.88 -8.68
CA LEU A 13 2.32 6.02 -8.09
C LEU A 13 1.54 7.16 -8.73
N SER A 14 0.29 6.91 -9.11
CA SER A 14 -0.68 7.92 -9.53
C SER A 14 -1.78 8.01 -8.49
N GLY A 15 -1.92 9.17 -7.83
CA GLY A 15 -2.90 9.34 -6.75
C GLY A 15 -2.74 8.35 -5.59
N GLY A 16 -1.51 7.89 -5.34
CA GLY A 16 -1.20 6.87 -4.34
C GLY A 16 -1.31 5.43 -4.83
N VAL A 17 -1.86 5.16 -6.01
CA VAL A 17 -2.04 3.81 -6.57
C VAL A 17 -0.90 3.46 -7.55
N PRO A 18 -0.30 2.26 -7.48
CA PRO A 18 0.69 1.82 -8.47
C PRO A 18 0.13 1.82 -9.89
N SER A 19 0.88 2.41 -10.83
CA SER A 19 0.50 2.42 -12.24
C SER A 19 0.79 1.07 -12.89
N PRO A 20 -0.22 0.29 -13.29
CA PRO A 20 0.01 -1.04 -13.87
C PRO A 20 0.80 -0.93 -15.17
N CYS A 21 1.71 -1.89 -15.38
CA CYS A 21 2.48 -2.04 -16.62
C CYS A 21 3.24 -0.77 -17.08
N HIS A 22 3.70 0.07 -16.13
CA HIS A 22 4.33 1.35 -16.46
C HIS A 22 5.60 1.22 -17.33
N PHE A 23 6.45 0.24 -17.02
CA PHE A 23 7.69 -0.01 -17.77
C PHE A 23 7.45 -1.10 -18.82
N LYS A 24 6.70 -0.80 -19.89
CA LYS A 24 6.48 -1.70 -21.02
C LYS A 24 7.32 -1.29 -22.23
N THR A 25 8.24 -2.15 -22.65
CA THR A 25 9.16 -1.92 -23.77
C THR A 25 9.38 -3.22 -24.52
N ASP A 26 9.66 -3.10 -25.81
CA ASP A 26 10.12 -4.15 -26.70
C ASP A 26 11.60 -3.98 -27.12
N SER A 27 12.31 -2.97 -26.58
CA SER A 27 13.67 -2.65 -27.00
C SER A 27 14.64 -2.37 -25.84
N ILE A 28 15.89 -2.80 -26.02
CA ILE A 28 16.98 -2.54 -25.05
C ILE A 28 17.29 -1.03 -24.96
N SER A 29 17.11 -0.28 -26.06
CA SER A 29 17.38 1.16 -26.09
C SER A 29 16.42 1.93 -25.20
N GLU A 30 15.13 1.58 -25.22
CA GLU A 30 14.12 2.20 -24.35
C GLU A 30 14.31 1.78 -22.89
N LEU A 31 14.70 0.53 -22.62
CA LEU A 31 15.08 0.08 -21.28
C LEU A 31 16.22 0.92 -20.68
N LYS A 32 17.28 1.18 -21.47
CA LYS A 32 18.39 2.05 -21.06
C LYS A 32 17.90 3.47 -20.78
N LEU A 33 17.05 3.99 -21.65
CA LEU A 33 16.49 5.34 -21.50
C LEU A 33 15.68 5.47 -20.21
N TRP A 34 14.98 4.42 -19.78
CA TRP A 34 14.34 4.43 -18.46
C TRP A 34 15.31 4.37 -17.30
N MET A 35 16.39 3.58 -17.39
CA MET A 35 17.43 3.52 -16.33
C MET A 35 18.06 4.88 -16.09
N ASP A 36 18.24 5.66 -17.16
CA ASP A 36 18.90 6.96 -17.11
C ASP A 36 17.96 8.08 -16.69
N LYS A 37 16.68 8.02 -17.10
CA LYS A 37 15.72 9.13 -16.90
C LYS A 37 14.81 8.99 -15.69
N ASN A 38 14.55 7.80 -15.17
CA ASN A 38 13.62 7.65 -14.06
C ASN A 38 14.28 7.97 -12.71
N GLU A 39 13.54 8.68 -11.86
CA GLU A 39 13.93 8.93 -10.47
C GLU A 39 14.04 7.59 -9.73
N LYS A 40 15.24 7.28 -9.24
CA LYS A 40 15.47 6.11 -8.40
C LYS A 40 14.91 6.42 -7.02
N THR A 41 13.92 5.66 -6.58
CA THR A 41 13.35 5.85 -5.25
C THR A 41 14.27 5.26 -4.18
N PRO A 42 14.55 5.99 -3.09
CA PRO A 42 15.45 5.51 -2.04
C PRO A 42 14.84 4.40 -1.18
N LEU A 43 13.52 4.25 -1.21
CA LEU A 43 12.78 3.28 -0.41
C LEU A 43 11.86 2.46 -1.30
N LEU A 44 11.65 1.21 -0.91
CA LEU A 44 10.73 0.28 -1.55
C LEU A 44 9.64 -0.08 -0.55
N ASN A 45 8.38 0.08 -0.96
CA ASN A 45 7.26 -0.41 -0.18
C ASN A 45 6.73 -1.70 -0.81
N ILE A 46 6.55 -2.73 0.01
CA ILE A 46 6.06 -4.04 -0.40
C ILE A 46 4.72 -4.30 0.27
N HIS A 47 3.71 -4.59 -0.54
CA HIS A 47 2.43 -5.06 -0.07
C HIS A 47 2.35 -6.57 -0.23
N CYS A 48 2.13 -7.25 0.88
CA CYS A 48 1.90 -8.70 0.93
C CYS A 48 0.45 -8.99 1.30
N VAL A 49 -0.03 -10.15 0.85
CA VAL A 49 -1.32 -10.71 1.26
C VAL A 49 -1.05 -12.06 1.89
N GLN A 50 -1.70 -12.31 3.03
CA GLN A 50 -1.66 -13.57 3.75
C GLN A 50 -3.08 -14.07 3.96
N ALA A 51 -3.35 -15.31 3.59
CA ALA A 51 -4.60 -15.95 3.92
C ALA A 51 -4.67 -16.28 5.41
N ILE A 52 -5.87 -16.24 5.99
CA ILE A 52 -6.07 -16.72 7.37
C ILE A 52 -6.06 -18.26 7.35
N PRO A 53 -5.27 -18.91 8.21
CA PRO A 53 -5.32 -20.36 8.32
C PRO A 53 -6.73 -20.83 8.72
N PRO A 54 -7.24 -21.92 8.13
CA PRO A 54 -8.48 -22.52 8.60
C PRO A 54 -8.34 -22.95 10.08
N PRO A 55 -9.45 -23.04 10.84
CA PRO A 55 -9.42 -23.31 12.29
C PRO A 55 -8.62 -24.55 12.71
N ASN A 56 -8.47 -25.52 11.80
CA ASN A 56 -7.80 -26.79 12.04
C ASN A 56 -6.32 -26.78 11.61
N GLN A 57 -5.79 -25.64 11.16
CA GLN A 57 -4.37 -25.46 10.82
C GLN A 57 -3.71 -24.48 11.78
N THR A 58 -2.62 -24.92 12.40
CA THR A 58 -1.78 -24.10 13.28
C THR A 58 -0.71 -23.31 12.53
N VAL A 59 -0.41 -23.71 11.29
CA VAL A 59 0.60 -23.06 10.45
C VAL A 59 -0.10 -22.06 9.53
N ALA A 60 0.30 -20.80 9.64
CA ALA A 60 -0.20 -19.77 8.76
C ALA A 60 0.29 -20.01 7.31
N PRO A 61 -0.57 -19.84 6.30
CA PRO A 61 -0.15 -19.88 4.90
C PRO A 61 0.95 -18.83 4.62
N PRO A 62 1.88 -19.11 3.70
CA PRO A 62 2.89 -18.14 3.32
C PRO A 62 2.24 -16.88 2.73
N SER A 63 2.80 -15.72 3.07
CA SER A 63 2.47 -14.47 2.43
C SER A 63 2.93 -14.46 0.97
N PHE A 64 2.15 -13.86 0.08
CA PHE A 64 2.56 -13.58 -1.30
C PHE A 64 2.62 -12.08 -1.55
N VAL A 65 3.57 -11.65 -2.37
CA VAL A 65 3.73 -10.24 -2.75
C VAL A 65 2.65 -9.88 -3.76
N LEU A 66 1.81 -8.90 -3.40
CA LEU A 66 0.81 -8.33 -4.29
C LEU A 66 1.43 -7.24 -5.18
N ALA A 67 2.23 -6.36 -4.57
CA ALA A 67 2.84 -5.24 -5.28
C ALA A 67 4.10 -4.75 -4.57
N GLY A 68 5.07 -4.30 -5.37
CA GLY A 68 6.22 -3.52 -4.91
C GLY A 68 6.29 -2.21 -5.69
N TYR A 69 6.44 -1.10 -4.98
CA TYR A 69 6.53 0.22 -5.61
C TYR A 69 7.48 1.13 -4.84
N GLY A 70 8.04 2.06 -5.59
CA GLY A 70 9.02 3.00 -5.07
C GLY A 70 8.35 4.04 -4.24
N THR A 71 8.91 4.28 -3.07
CA THR A 71 8.44 5.34 -2.19
C THR A 71 9.54 6.36 -1.93
N SER A 72 9.12 7.61 -1.82
CA SER A 72 9.94 8.70 -1.27
C SER A 72 9.19 9.27 -0.07
N SER A 73 9.85 10.08 0.73
CA SER A 73 9.19 10.77 1.85
C SER A 73 8.08 11.75 1.41
N LYS A 74 7.78 11.87 0.11
CA LYS A 74 6.78 12.78 -0.47
C LYS A 74 5.33 12.29 -0.34
N TYR A 75 5.08 10.98 -0.17
CA TYR A 75 3.70 10.47 -0.09
C TYR A 75 3.02 10.80 1.23
N THR A 76 1.73 11.08 1.18
CA THR A 76 0.90 11.46 2.33
C THR A 76 0.06 10.30 2.83
N SER A 77 -0.53 10.44 4.03
CA SER A 77 -1.51 9.48 4.55
C SER A 77 -2.76 9.35 3.69
N LEU A 78 -3.15 10.41 2.95
CA LEU A 78 -4.27 10.35 2.01
C LEU A 78 -3.96 9.45 0.81
N ASP A 79 -2.72 9.48 0.32
CA ASP A 79 -2.28 8.60 -0.78
C ASP A 79 -2.30 7.13 -0.35
N ILE A 80 -1.92 6.86 0.91
CA ILE A 80 -2.01 5.52 1.51
C ILE A 80 -3.46 5.06 1.61
N LEU A 81 -4.37 5.92 2.08
CA LEU A 81 -5.80 5.62 2.13
C LEU A 81 -6.39 5.30 0.76
N ARG A 82 -6.11 6.14 -0.24
CA ARG A 82 -6.54 5.90 -1.64
C ARG A 82 -6.07 4.55 -2.14
N ARG A 83 -4.83 4.16 -1.82
CA ARG A 83 -4.28 2.85 -2.15
C ARG A 83 -5.03 1.71 -1.47
N TRP A 84 -5.31 1.80 -0.18
CA TRP A 84 -6.06 0.76 0.53
C TRP A 84 -7.49 0.61 0.02
N LEU A 85 -8.15 1.71 -0.30
CA LEU A 85 -9.48 1.70 -0.90
C LEU A 85 -9.46 1.07 -2.29
N PHE A 86 -8.45 1.38 -3.09
CA PHE A 86 -8.25 0.75 -4.39
C PHE A 86 -8.05 -0.77 -4.25
N ILE A 87 -7.17 -1.20 -3.34
CA ILE A 87 -6.92 -2.62 -3.08
C ILE A 87 -8.22 -3.31 -2.64
N HIS A 88 -8.93 -2.73 -1.68
CA HIS A 88 -10.20 -3.26 -1.18
C HIS A 88 -11.26 -3.39 -2.27
N LYS A 89 -11.45 -2.35 -3.10
CA LYS A 89 -12.40 -2.39 -4.22
C LYS A 89 -12.06 -3.50 -5.21
N ASN A 90 -10.81 -3.58 -5.66
CA ASN A 90 -10.37 -4.61 -6.61
C ASN A 90 -10.49 -6.02 -6.01
N SER A 91 -10.20 -6.19 -4.72
CA SER A 91 -10.38 -7.49 -4.04
C SER A 91 -11.84 -7.91 -4.00
N ILE A 92 -12.77 -7.00 -3.69
CA ILE A 92 -14.22 -7.30 -3.71
C ILE A 92 -14.67 -7.73 -5.10
N GLU A 93 -14.24 -7.03 -6.16
CA GLU A 93 -14.56 -7.37 -7.55
C GLU A 93 -14.09 -8.77 -7.95
N GLN A 94 -13.06 -9.30 -7.27
CA GLN A 94 -12.50 -10.64 -7.46
C GLN A 94 -13.03 -11.67 -6.44
N ASN A 95 -14.08 -11.35 -5.68
CA ASN A 95 -14.61 -12.17 -4.58
C ASN A 95 -13.59 -12.49 -3.47
N VAL A 96 -12.59 -11.63 -3.30
CA VAL A 96 -11.60 -11.71 -2.21
C VAL A 96 -12.02 -10.76 -1.10
N ARG A 97 -12.29 -11.33 0.09
CA ARG A 97 -12.61 -10.55 1.28
C ARG A 97 -11.33 -10.16 2.02
N ILE A 98 -11.06 -8.86 2.13
CA ILE A 98 -10.02 -8.33 3.01
C ILE A 98 -10.57 -8.23 4.44
N LEU A 99 -9.80 -8.72 5.41
CA LEU A 99 -10.20 -8.71 6.83
C LEU A 99 -9.54 -7.56 7.61
N GLY A 100 -8.40 -7.08 7.14
CA GLY A 100 -7.70 -5.94 7.71
C GLY A 100 -6.42 -5.62 6.94
N PHE A 101 -5.83 -4.46 7.22
CA PHE A 101 -4.49 -4.10 6.76
C PHE A 101 -3.54 -4.06 7.96
N SER A 102 -2.28 -4.41 7.73
CA SER A 102 -1.20 -4.31 8.71
C SER A 102 -0.05 -3.50 8.11
N THR A 103 0.75 -2.87 8.95
CA THR A 103 1.86 -1.99 8.54
C THR A 103 3.02 -2.07 9.52
N ASP A 104 4.22 -1.81 9.02
CA ASP A 104 5.51 -1.73 9.72
C ASP A 104 5.69 -0.46 10.59
N ALA A 105 4.61 0.04 11.18
CA ALA A 105 4.64 1.17 12.12
C ALA A 105 5.16 2.51 11.54
N ASP A 106 5.16 2.72 10.22
CA ASP A 106 5.41 4.04 9.61
C ASP A 106 4.33 5.06 10.03
N ASN A 107 4.77 6.28 10.37
CA ASN A 107 3.89 7.31 10.92
C ASN A 107 2.77 7.73 9.96
N LYS A 108 2.99 7.70 8.63
CA LYS A 108 1.99 8.04 7.63
C LYS A 108 0.96 6.92 7.49
N TYR A 109 1.41 5.67 7.59
CA TYR A 109 0.53 4.51 7.62
C TYR A 109 -0.32 4.49 8.90
N PHE A 110 0.26 4.80 10.05
CA PHE A 110 -0.51 4.99 11.29
C PHE A 110 -1.57 6.08 11.18
N ARG A 111 -1.21 7.23 10.60
CA ARG A 111 -2.17 8.31 10.37
C ARG A 111 -3.27 7.86 9.38
N ALA A 112 -2.95 7.08 8.35
CA ALA A 112 -3.94 6.48 7.47
C ALA A 112 -4.85 5.50 8.22
N MET A 113 -4.32 4.61 9.06
CA MET A 113 -5.12 3.70 9.91
C MET A 113 -6.06 4.49 10.81
N ARG A 114 -5.57 5.54 11.45
CA ARG A 114 -6.34 6.41 12.33
C ARG A 114 -7.49 7.10 11.60
N LEU A 115 -7.24 7.61 10.40
CA LEU A 115 -8.27 8.23 9.56
C LEU A 115 -9.32 7.20 9.12
N MET A 116 -8.90 5.99 8.73
CA MET A 116 -9.80 4.95 8.24
C MET A 116 -10.66 4.32 9.33
N SER A 117 -10.07 4.05 10.49
CA SER A 117 -10.76 3.45 11.64
C SER A 117 -11.68 4.41 12.38
N GLY A 118 -11.64 5.70 12.04
CA GLY A 118 -12.35 6.73 12.81
C GLY A 118 -11.90 6.83 14.27
N PHE A 119 -10.72 6.31 14.62
CA PHE A 119 -10.24 6.20 16.01
C PHE A 119 -10.08 7.56 16.74
N TYR A 120 -10.15 8.67 16.00
CA TYR A 120 -10.35 10.01 16.56
C TYR A 120 -11.47 10.82 15.86
N ALA A 121 -12.25 10.22 14.97
CA ALA A 121 -13.48 10.87 14.49
C ALA A 121 -14.54 10.99 15.61
N SER A 122 -14.41 10.17 16.68
CA SER A 122 -15.23 10.24 17.89
C SER A 122 -14.63 11.10 19.02
N LEU A 123 -13.43 11.69 18.84
CA LEU A 123 -12.79 12.57 19.81
C LEU A 123 -12.43 13.89 19.12
N SER A 124 -13.14 14.95 19.47
CA SER A 124 -13.02 16.28 18.87
C SER A 124 -11.58 16.78 18.83
N ASN A 125 -10.93 16.68 17.68
CA ASN A 125 -9.71 17.41 17.37
C ASN A 125 -9.66 17.67 15.86
N PHE A 126 -9.87 18.95 15.53
CA PHE A 126 -10.05 19.57 14.22
C PHE A 126 -11.45 19.48 13.61
N ASP A 127 -11.94 20.64 13.18
CA ASP A 127 -13.13 20.80 12.36
C ASP A 127 -12.82 20.31 10.94
N VAL A 128 -13.19 19.06 10.68
CA VAL A 128 -12.89 18.34 9.43
C VAL A 128 -13.78 18.83 8.28
N HIS A 129 -14.74 19.73 8.53
CA HIS A 129 -15.70 20.22 7.53
C HIS A 129 -15.12 21.23 6.53
N VAL A 130 -13.81 21.54 6.60
CA VAL A 130 -13.20 22.62 5.81
C VAL A 130 -12.41 22.13 4.57
N ASP A 131 -12.19 20.82 4.39
CA ASP A 131 -11.41 20.29 3.26
C ASP A 131 -12.29 19.83 2.08
N SER A 132 -12.11 20.46 0.91
CA SER A 132 -12.83 20.18 -0.34
C SER A 132 -12.60 18.79 -0.94
N CYS A 133 -11.67 18.00 -0.40
CA CYS A 133 -11.35 16.66 -0.90
C CYS A 133 -11.97 15.53 -0.06
N MET A 134 -12.86 15.82 0.89
CA MET A 134 -13.34 14.83 1.86
C MET A 134 -14.52 13.99 1.34
N PHE A 135 -14.46 12.67 1.54
CA PHE A 135 -15.59 11.76 1.40
C PHE A 135 -15.65 10.83 2.61
N SER A 136 -16.85 10.62 3.15
CA SER A 136 -17.08 9.67 4.25
C SER A 136 -17.18 8.26 3.69
N ILE A 137 -16.44 7.32 4.28
CA ILE A 137 -16.49 5.90 3.92
C ILE A 137 -17.02 5.17 5.13
N GLN A 138 -18.24 4.65 5.04
CA GLN A 138 -18.71 3.64 5.99
C GLN A 138 -17.96 2.34 5.68
N THR A 139 -16.82 2.17 6.33
CA THR A 139 -16.13 0.88 6.35
C THR A 139 -16.90 -0.01 7.33
N GLY A 140 -17.35 -1.20 6.88
CA GLY A 140 -17.91 -2.20 7.80
C GLY A 140 -16.90 -2.67 8.86
N ASN A 141 -17.23 -3.74 9.60
CA ASN A 141 -16.39 -4.32 10.67
C ASN A 141 -14.99 -4.75 10.17
N TRP A 142 -14.05 -3.81 10.08
CA TRP A 142 -12.64 -4.06 9.82
C TRP A 142 -11.93 -4.27 11.15
N SER A 143 -11.11 -5.32 11.23
CA SER A 143 -10.30 -5.61 12.40
C SER A 143 -8.84 -5.27 12.10
N TRP A 144 -8.19 -4.61 13.05
CA TRP A 144 -6.78 -4.20 12.93
C TRP A 144 -5.92 -5.06 13.85
N TYR A 145 -4.77 -5.50 13.33
CA TYR A 145 -3.88 -6.43 14.03
C TYR A 145 -2.46 -5.88 14.03
N PHE A 146 -1.84 -5.90 15.20
CA PHE A 146 -0.42 -5.63 15.39
C PHE A 146 0.33 -6.94 15.42
N LEU A 147 1.40 -7.06 14.62
CA LEU A 147 2.35 -8.14 14.81
C LEU A 147 3.07 -7.88 16.13
N ARG A 148 3.03 -8.87 17.04
CA ARG A 148 3.80 -8.81 18.28
C ARG A 148 5.29 -8.86 17.88
N PRO A 149 6.16 -8.00 18.45
CA PRO A 149 7.59 -8.14 18.21
C PRO A 149 8.03 -9.54 18.65
N GLU A 150 8.80 -10.21 17.79
CA GLU A 150 9.51 -11.46 18.12
C GLU A 150 10.63 -11.19 19.14
#